data_AF-A0A2R7KE52-F1
#
_entry.id   AF-A0A2R7KE52-F1
#
_cell.length_a   1.000
_cell.length_b   1.000
_cell.length_c   1.000
_cell.angle_alpha   90.00
_cell.angle_beta   90.00
_cell.angle_gamma   90.00
#
_symmetry.space_group_name_H-M   'P 1'
#
loop_
_entity.id
_entity.type
_entity.pdbx_description
1 polymer ?
#
loop_
_entity_poly.entity_id
_entity_poly.type
_entity_poly.pdbx_seq_one_letter_code
_entity_poly.pdbx_strand_id
1 'polypeptide(L)'
;MVMIVIFCLVYLFGLFKKGNNDFFQPEVFLNLYFIVLIGLGPVALYFFSAEMYRSANFQHVAVIVMMGYVFINVGFYIAANTKDYRLSRPGKPWHSIGVHLDAKIKKASLAFVGLGILAGLIFFARAGNIPILAGNKELARVAALSVGGNGYFLYLMTFSMYGLALYATYSFSRDKDRWFLFAIFAVVGLIMTGTGSRRYLLWLCLYLLISRHYLAARLSNKLMFIYAGMGLLFINVFEMFRNPDSMTTVDLATTFTYRFVLYISNLEKVITAFVSKGNLEYGSTFFMDIITALPGKQLDYQSWLKEVTNLEFEGFGIPPTLMGDLYINFGYAGIVIGCVLFGYFVRKAYNRCILTHSGFYHIFLYMLILEVASKVITSGISAQSVSMLWLVIFLALLRVAFAVFAAKKNKLIRINLENPS
;
A
#
# COMPACT_ATOMS: atom_id res chain seq x y z
N MET A 1 -5.29 -11.13 -25.64
CA MET A 1 -5.11 -10.92 -24.18
C MET A 1 -4.42 -12.09 -23.47
N VAL A 2 -4.72 -13.35 -23.77
CA VAL A 2 -3.99 -14.53 -23.23
C VAL A 2 -2.47 -14.39 -23.43
N MET A 3 -2.04 -13.92 -24.61
CA MET A 3 -0.63 -13.60 -24.91
C MET A 3 -0.01 -12.55 -23.97
N ILE A 4 -0.80 -11.62 -23.42
CA ILE A 4 -0.33 -10.58 -22.48
C ILE A 4 -0.09 -11.22 -21.13
N VAL A 5 -1.03 -12.01 -20.62
CA VAL A 5 -0.85 -12.74 -19.36
C VAL A 5 0.35 -13.67 -19.47
N ILE A 6 0.49 -14.37 -20.60
CA ILE A 6 1.66 -15.18 -20.91
C ILE A 6 2.93 -14.32 -20.94
N PHE A 7 2.93 -13.16 -21.60
CA PHE A 7 4.08 -12.26 -21.64
C PHE A 7 4.46 -11.74 -20.24
N CYS A 8 3.50 -11.30 -19.44
CA CYS A 8 3.71 -10.86 -18.06
C CYS A 8 4.30 -11.99 -17.20
N LEU A 9 3.77 -13.22 -17.34
CA LEU A 9 4.27 -14.39 -16.63
C LEU A 9 5.68 -14.77 -17.11
N VAL A 10 5.93 -14.81 -18.42
CA VAL A 10 7.25 -15.12 -19.00
C VAL A 10 8.28 -14.08 -18.58
N TYR A 11 7.93 -12.79 -18.59
CA TYR A 11 8.79 -11.72 -18.10
C TYR A 11 9.09 -11.88 -16.60
N LEU A 12 8.08 -12.17 -15.78
CA LEU A 12 8.24 -12.42 -14.35
C LEU A 12 9.15 -13.63 -14.08
N PHE A 13 8.92 -14.76 -14.75
CA PHE A 13 9.76 -15.95 -14.64
C PHE A 13 11.19 -15.69 -15.16
N GLY A 14 11.34 -14.86 -16.20
CA GLY A 14 12.64 -14.40 -16.69
C GLY A 14 13.43 -13.60 -15.66
N LEU A 15 12.76 -12.77 -14.84
CA LEU A 15 13.38 -12.04 -13.73
C LEU A 15 13.89 -12.98 -12.65
N PHE A 16 13.09 -13.98 -12.26
CA PHE A 16 13.51 -15.00 -11.28
C PHE A 16 14.68 -15.85 -11.78
N LYS A 17 14.73 -16.16 -13.09
CA LYS A 17 15.81 -16.98 -13.68
C LYS A 17 17.16 -16.25 -13.75
N LYS A 18 17.18 -14.91 -13.79
CA LYS A 18 18.43 -14.10 -13.79
C LYS A 18 19.13 -14.02 -12.41
N GLY A 19 18.76 -14.87 -11.45
CA GLY A 19 19.38 -14.93 -10.12
C GLY A 19 18.98 -13.80 -9.18
N ASN A 20 18.00 -12.97 -9.58
CA ASN A 20 17.53 -11.85 -8.78
C ASN A 20 16.43 -12.32 -7.82
N ASN A 21 16.87 -12.93 -6.72
CA ASN A 21 15.99 -13.69 -5.80
C ASN A 21 15.28 -12.82 -4.75
N ASP A 22 15.24 -11.49 -4.89
CA ASP A 22 14.60 -10.61 -3.89
C ASP A 22 13.12 -10.44 -4.22
N PHE A 23 12.26 -11.05 -3.41
CA PHE A 23 10.81 -10.99 -3.59
C PHE A 23 10.25 -9.57 -3.41
N PHE A 24 10.86 -8.77 -2.54
CA PHE A 24 10.40 -7.41 -2.24
C PHE A 24 11.00 -6.35 -3.16
N GLN A 25 11.85 -6.76 -4.09
CA GLN A 25 12.21 -5.93 -5.22
C GLN A 25 10.95 -5.46 -5.97
N PRO A 26 10.83 -4.17 -6.35
CA PRO A 26 9.56 -3.66 -6.85
C PRO A 26 9.13 -4.30 -8.17
N GLU A 27 10.07 -4.66 -9.06
CA GLU A 27 9.78 -5.39 -10.30
C GLU A 27 9.23 -6.80 -10.07
N VAL A 28 9.47 -7.40 -8.91
CA VAL A 28 8.92 -8.71 -8.57
C VAL A 28 7.59 -8.51 -7.84
N PHE A 29 7.62 -7.75 -6.74
CA PHE A 29 6.48 -7.55 -5.86
C PHE A 29 5.30 -6.88 -6.57
N LEU A 30 5.53 -5.74 -7.25
CA LEU A 30 4.45 -4.97 -7.87
C LEU A 30 3.94 -5.62 -9.16
N ASN A 31 4.78 -6.33 -9.90
CA ASN A 31 4.31 -7.12 -11.05
C ASN A 31 3.45 -8.31 -10.60
N LEU A 32 3.84 -9.03 -9.54
CA LEU A 32 2.98 -10.07 -8.95
C LEU A 32 1.64 -9.48 -8.48
N TYR A 33 1.70 -8.37 -7.76
CA TYR A 33 0.51 -7.66 -7.28
C TYR A 33 -0.41 -7.23 -8.44
N PHE A 34 0.16 -6.65 -9.50
CA PHE A 34 -0.55 -6.26 -10.71
C PHE A 34 -1.17 -7.46 -11.43
N ILE A 35 -0.40 -8.53 -11.66
CA ILE A 35 -0.88 -9.72 -12.37
C ILE A 35 -2.06 -10.32 -11.61
N VAL A 36 -1.93 -10.51 -10.30
CA VAL A 36 -2.98 -11.12 -9.48
C VAL A 36 -4.23 -10.26 -9.43
N LEU A 37 -4.13 -8.95 -9.24
CA LEU A 37 -5.31 -8.11 -9.01
C LEU A 37 -5.92 -7.51 -10.28
N ILE A 38 -5.13 -7.31 -11.33
CA ILE A 38 -5.57 -6.63 -12.56
C ILE A 38 -5.36 -7.54 -13.78
N GLY A 39 -4.19 -8.17 -13.90
CA GLY A 39 -3.81 -8.95 -15.09
C GLY A 39 -4.61 -10.24 -15.29
N LEU A 40 -5.04 -10.91 -14.22
CA LEU A 40 -5.91 -12.09 -14.30
C LEU A 40 -7.39 -11.74 -14.56
N GLY A 41 -7.77 -10.47 -14.37
CA GLY A 41 -9.14 -10.01 -14.55
C GLY A 41 -9.73 -10.31 -15.92
N PRO A 42 -9.04 -10.03 -17.04
CA PRO A 42 -9.52 -10.40 -18.37
C PRO A 42 -9.75 -11.91 -18.57
N VAL A 43 -8.93 -12.77 -17.95
CA VAL A 43 -9.12 -14.22 -18.00
C VAL A 43 -10.36 -14.61 -17.22
N ALA A 44 -10.52 -14.08 -16.00
CA ALA A 44 -11.70 -14.32 -15.18
C ALA A 44 -12.98 -13.80 -15.87
N LEU A 45 -12.92 -12.62 -16.49
CA LEU A 45 -14.05 -12.00 -17.19
C LEU A 45 -14.49 -12.82 -18.41
N TYR A 46 -13.56 -13.43 -19.15
CA TYR A 46 -13.91 -14.33 -20.26
C TYR A 46 -14.84 -15.47 -19.82
N PHE A 47 -14.61 -16.03 -18.62
CA PHE A 47 -15.44 -17.10 -18.06
C PHE A 47 -16.72 -16.59 -17.39
N PHE A 48 -16.70 -15.41 -16.78
CA PHE A 48 -17.83 -14.87 -16.00
C PHE A 48 -18.81 -14.01 -16.80
N SER A 49 -18.33 -13.29 -17.82
CA SER A 49 -19.12 -12.39 -18.65
C SER A 49 -18.49 -12.27 -20.04
N ALA A 50 -18.71 -13.30 -20.87
CA ALA A 50 -18.19 -13.36 -22.22
C ALA A 50 -18.67 -12.19 -23.10
N GLU A 51 -19.86 -11.65 -22.82
CA GLU A 51 -20.40 -10.47 -23.51
C GLU A 51 -19.58 -9.22 -23.20
N MET A 52 -19.35 -8.90 -21.91
CA MET A 52 -18.52 -7.76 -21.52
C MET A 52 -17.10 -7.90 -22.09
N TYR A 53 -16.53 -9.10 -22.04
CA TYR A 53 -15.21 -9.39 -22.61
C TYR A 53 -15.13 -9.12 -24.13
N ARG A 54 -16.22 -9.37 -24.86
CA ARG A 54 -16.29 -9.14 -26.32
C ARG A 54 -16.66 -7.71 -26.70
N SER A 55 -17.05 -6.87 -25.74
CA SER A 55 -17.40 -5.47 -26.01
C SER A 55 -16.20 -4.67 -26.55
N ALA A 56 -16.48 -3.71 -27.44
CA ALA A 56 -15.45 -2.81 -27.96
C ALA A 56 -14.79 -1.97 -26.85
N ASN A 57 -15.58 -1.56 -25.85
CA ASN A 57 -15.09 -0.82 -24.67
C ASN A 57 -14.06 -1.64 -23.90
N PHE A 58 -14.31 -2.94 -23.73
CA PHE A 58 -13.36 -3.81 -23.04
C PHE A 58 -12.04 -3.99 -23.81
N GLN A 59 -12.08 -4.03 -25.14
CA GLN A 59 -10.84 -4.06 -25.95
C GLN A 59 -10.01 -2.78 -25.76
N HIS A 60 -10.65 -1.63 -25.57
CA HIS A 60 -9.95 -0.40 -25.21
C HIS A 60 -9.27 -0.53 -23.83
N VAL A 61 -10.02 -0.98 -22.82
CA VAL A 61 -9.51 -1.19 -21.45
C VAL A 61 -8.32 -2.16 -21.44
N ALA A 62 -8.41 -3.23 -22.23
CA ALA A 62 -7.34 -4.19 -22.45
C ALA A 62 -6.02 -3.54 -22.91
N VAL A 63 -6.11 -2.63 -23.88
CA VAL A 63 -4.96 -1.87 -24.39
C VAL A 63 -4.40 -0.96 -23.31
N ILE A 64 -5.25 -0.25 -22.56
CA ILE A 64 -4.85 0.64 -21.46
C ILE A 64 -4.07 -0.13 -20.38
N VAL A 65 -4.57 -1.31 -19.97
CA VAL A 65 -3.92 -2.16 -18.98
C VAL A 65 -2.57 -2.67 -19.49
N MET A 66 -2.51 -3.08 -20.76
CA MET A 66 -1.27 -3.55 -21.38
C MET A 66 -0.23 -2.44 -21.47
N MET A 67 -0.62 -1.25 -21.94
CA MET A 67 0.24 -0.08 -22.00
C MET A 67 0.78 0.25 -20.62
N GLY A 68 -0.09 0.34 -19.61
CA GLY A 68 0.33 0.60 -18.23
C GLY A 68 1.35 -0.41 -17.73
N TYR A 69 1.10 -1.71 -17.92
CA TYR A 69 2.04 -2.76 -17.51
C TYR A 69 3.41 -2.64 -18.21
N VAL A 70 3.42 -2.44 -19.52
CA VAL A 70 4.66 -2.28 -20.29
C VAL A 70 5.44 -1.06 -19.82
N PHE A 71 4.78 0.09 -19.69
CA PHE A 71 5.45 1.34 -19.36
C PHE A 71 5.90 1.42 -17.89
N ILE A 72 5.21 0.76 -16.94
CA ILE A 72 5.73 0.55 -15.58
C ILE A 72 7.08 -0.18 -15.65
N ASN A 73 7.16 -1.26 -16.44
CA ASN A 73 8.37 -2.07 -16.57
C ASN A 73 9.49 -1.37 -17.34
N VAL A 74 9.16 -0.51 -18.31
CA VAL A 74 10.14 0.41 -18.92
C VAL A 74 10.74 1.34 -17.87
N GLY A 75 9.91 1.93 -16.99
CA GLY A 75 10.38 2.74 -15.87
C GLY A 75 11.34 2.00 -14.95
N PHE A 76 10.99 0.77 -14.57
CA PHE A 76 11.88 -0.10 -13.79
C PHE A 76 13.21 -0.37 -14.51
N TYR A 77 13.17 -0.70 -15.80
CA TYR A 77 14.37 -0.96 -16.60
C TYR A 77 15.29 0.25 -16.69
N ILE A 78 14.75 1.45 -16.91
CA ILE A 78 15.51 2.71 -16.97
C ILE A 78 16.21 2.95 -15.62
N ALA A 79 15.48 2.83 -14.50
CA ALA A 79 16.03 3.05 -13.17
C ALA A 79 17.10 2.01 -12.78
N ALA A 80 16.95 0.75 -13.21
CA ALA A 80 17.94 -0.30 -12.99
C ALA A 80 19.25 -0.07 -13.75
N ASN A 81 19.21 0.67 -14.87
CA ASN A 81 20.37 0.94 -15.71
C ASN A 81 21.06 2.28 -15.43
N THR A 82 20.58 3.08 -14.47
CA THR A 82 21.25 4.34 -14.13
C THR A 82 22.62 4.07 -13.48
N LYS A 83 23.67 4.76 -13.94
CA LYS A 83 25.09 4.48 -13.66
C LYS A 83 25.46 4.36 -12.17
N ASP A 84 24.76 5.08 -11.29
CA ASP A 84 25.06 5.14 -9.84
C ASP A 84 25.02 3.78 -9.11
N TYR A 85 24.39 2.75 -9.69
CA TYR A 85 24.11 1.49 -8.97
C TYR A 85 24.79 0.25 -9.55
N ARG A 86 25.46 0.35 -10.71
CA ARG A 86 26.20 -0.79 -11.28
C ARG A 86 27.45 -1.16 -10.47
N LEU A 87 27.93 -0.26 -9.61
CA LEU A 87 29.13 -0.44 -8.79
C LEU A 87 28.86 -1.11 -7.43
N SER A 88 27.60 -1.24 -7.01
CA SER A 88 27.21 -1.78 -5.71
C SER A 88 26.61 -3.19 -5.86
N ARG A 89 27.39 -4.17 -6.32
CA ARG A 89 26.94 -5.57 -6.29
C ARG A 89 26.90 -6.05 -4.82
N PRO A 90 25.77 -6.60 -4.34
CA PRO A 90 25.65 -7.06 -2.95
C PRO A 90 26.34 -8.41 -2.81
N GLY A 91 27.66 -8.38 -2.60
CA GLY A 91 28.47 -9.55 -2.24
C GLY A 91 28.64 -9.73 -0.73
N LYS A 92 28.25 -8.74 0.09
CA LYS A 92 28.39 -8.84 1.55
C LYS A 92 27.07 -9.28 2.19
N PRO A 93 27.09 -10.29 3.07
CA PRO A 93 25.92 -10.62 3.89
C PRO A 93 25.48 -9.38 4.68
N TRP A 94 24.18 -9.14 4.71
CA TRP A 94 23.50 -7.94 5.22
C TRP A 94 23.53 -7.85 6.76
N HIS A 95 24.48 -8.51 7.41
CA HIS A 95 24.49 -8.79 8.85
C HIS A 95 25.37 -7.83 9.68
N SER A 96 25.97 -6.80 9.08
CA SER A 96 26.83 -5.87 9.82
C SER A 96 26.49 -4.42 9.57
N ILE A 97 25.20 -4.08 9.45
CA ILE A 97 24.80 -2.68 9.61
C ILE A 97 24.92 -2.37 11.09
N GLY A 98 26.10 -1.88 11.51
CA GLY A 98 26.34 -1.37 12.86
C GLY A 98 25.52 -0.12 13.09
N VAL A 99 24.22 -0.27 13.34
CA VAL A 99 23.38 0.86 13.71
C VAL A 99 23.53 1.07 15.21
N HIS A 100 24.05 2.21 15.62
CA HIS A 100 23.80 2.75 16.96
C HIS A 100 22.30 3.10 17.07
N LEU A 101 21.46 2.07 17.20
CA LEU A 101 20.02 2.20 17.39
C LEU A 101 19.79 2.78 18.79
N ASP A 102 19.40 4.04 18.82
CA ASP A 102 19.14 4.75 20.05
C ASP A 102 17.82 4.27 20.68
N ALA A 103 17.75 4.19 22.00
CA ALA A 103 16.51 3.91 22.75
C ALA A 103 15.38 4.88 22.38
N LYS A 104 15.72 6.03 21.81
CA LYS A 104 14.80 7.03 21.24
C LYS A 104 13.90 6.46 20.15
N ILE A 105 14.38 5.55 19.30
CA ILE A 105 13.59 4.96 18.22
C ILE A 105 12.48 4.08 18.80
N LYS A 106 12.82 3.24 19.79
CA LYS A 106 11.83 2.45 20.54
C LYS A 106 10.79 3.34 21.22
N LYS A 107 11.20 4.46 21.84
CA LYS A 107 10.26 5.40 22.47
C LYS A 107 9.35 6.07 21.46
N ALA A 108 9.90 6.56 20.34
CA ALA A 108 9.13 7.18 19.26
C ALA A 108 8.12 6.19 18.65
N SER A 109 8.56 4.96 18.36
CA SER A 109 7.68 3.93 17.79
C SER A 109 6.51 3.61 18.73
N LEU A 110 6.77 3.45 20.03
CA LEU A 110 5.72 3.19 21.02
C LEU A 110 4.80 4.40 21.22
N ALA A 111 5.31 5.63 21.13
CA ALA A 111 4.49 6.83 21.17
C ALA A 111 3.52 6.89 19.98
N PHE A 112 3.98 6.61 18.76
CA PHE A 112 3.11 6.54 17.59
C PHE A 112 2.09 5.40 17.67
N VAL A 113 2.47 4.25 18.21
CA VAL A 113 1.53 3.16 18.54
C VAL A 113 0.46 3.64 19.50
N GLY A 114 0.84 4.25 20.63
CA GLY A 114 -0.11 4.77 21.62
C GLY A 114 -1.05 5.83 21.05
N LEU A 115 -0.53 6.78 20.28
CA LEU A 115 -1.32 7.81 19.61
C LEU A 115 -2.34 7.21 18.63
N GLY A 116 -1.91 6.24 17.82
CA GLY A 116 -2.81 5.59 16.87
C GLY A 116 -3.87 4.71 17.55
N ILE A 117 -3.53 4.03 18.64
CA ILE A 117 -4.50 3.27 19.45
C ILE A 117 -5.54 4.23 20.05
N LEU A 118 -5.10 5.33 20.67
CA LEU A 118 -6.00 6.33 21.24
C LEU A 118 -6.93 6.92 20.17
N ALA A 119 -6.40 7.25 18.99
CA ALA A 119 -7.21 7.72 17.88
C ALA A 119 -8.24 6.68 17.42
N GLY A 120 -7.88 5.39 17.41
CA GLY A 120 -8.81 4.30 17.10
C GLY A 120 -9.93 4.15 18.12
N LEU A 121 -9.62 4.28 19.42
CA LEU A 121 -10.64 4.28 20.47
C LEU A 121 -11.59 5.47 20.32
N ILE A 122 -11.08 6.66 20.02
CA ILE A 122 -11.92 7.84 19.76
C ILE A 122 -12.77 7.64 18.50
N PHE A 123 -12.20 7.08 17.43
CA PHE A 123 -12.92 6.74 16.20
C PHE A 123 -14.13 5.84 16.49
N PHE A 124 -13.94 4.75 17.23
CA PHE A 124 -15.04 3.84 17.58
C PHE A 124 -16.05 4.47 18.55
N ALA A 125 -15.58 5.23 19.54
CA ALA A 125 -16.47 5.94 20.47
C ALA A 125 -17.38 6.94 19.73
N ARG A 126 -16.83 7.66 18.74
CA ARG A 126 -17.59 8.60 17.90
C ARG A 126 -18.50 7.91 16.89
N ALA A 127 -18.09 6.74 16.37
CA ALA A 127 -18.93 5.93 15.51
C ALA A 127 -20.11 5.29 16.26
N GLY A 128 -20.02 5.18 17.59
CA GLY A 128 -21.03 4.53 18.44
C GLY A 128 -21.00 3.00 18.37
N ASN A 129 -20.10 2.41 17.57
CA ASN A 129 -19.92 0.98 17.44
C ASN A 129 -18.50 0.62 16.95
N ILE A 130 -18.22 -0.68 16.93
CA ILE A 130 -17.05 -1.24 16.24
C ILE A 130 -17.58 -1.94 14.98
N PRO A 131 -17.32 -1.42 13.76
CA PRO A 131 -17.92 -1.93 12.53
C PRO A 131 -17.85 -3.44 12.32
N ILE A 132 -16.72 -4.07 12.68
CA ILE A 132 -16.54 -5.53 12.51
C ILE A 132 -17.48 -6.38 13.37
N LEU A 133 -18.01 -5.80 14.47
CA LEU A 133 -18.92 -6.47 15.41
C LEU A 133 -20.40 -6.24 15.07
N ALA A 134 -20.71 -5.41 14.08
CA ALA A 134 -22.08 -5.14 13.67
C ALA A 134 -22.70 -6.32 12.88
N GLY A 135 -24.04 -6.38 12.87
CA GLY A 135 -24.79 -7.34 12.04
C GLY A 135 -24.46 -7.17 10.55
N ASN A 136 -24.76 -5.99 9.99
CA ASN A 136 -24.28 -5.58 8.67
C ASN A 136 -22.99 -4.75 8.82
N LYS A 137 -21.85 -5.40 8.55
CA LYS A 137 -20.51 -4.85 8.82
C LYS A 137 -20.10 -3.79 7.80
N GLU A 138 -20.53 -3.92 6.54
CA GLU A 138 -20.22 -2.91 5.51
C GLU A 138 -21.04 -1.64 5.71
N LEU A 139 -22.32 -1.76 6.02
CA LEU A 139 -23.16 -0.60 6.37
C LEU A 139 -22.63 0.12 7.62
N ALA A 140 -22.26 -0.62 8.67
CA ALA A 140 -21.68 -0.04 9.87
C ALA A 140 -20.34 0.67 9.60
N ARG A 141 -19.52 0.14 8.69
CA ARG A 141 -18.28 0.78 8.25
C ARG A 141 -18.55 2.10 7.54
N VAL A 142 -19.50 2.12 6.60
CA VAL A 142 -19.88 3.34 5.88
C VAL A 142 -20.43 4.37 6.87
N ALA A 143 -21.33 3.96 7.77
CA ALA A 143 -21.89 4.84 8.80
C ALA A 143 -20.80 5.44 9.71
N ALA A 144 -19.83 4.64 10.16
CA ALA A 144 -18.71 5.11 10.98
C ALA A 144 -17.83 6.14 10.27
N LEU A 145 -17.66 6.03 8.95
CA LEU A 145 -16.89 6.98 8.14
C LEU A 145 -17.69 8.26 7.81
N SER A 146 -19.02 8.16 7.76
CA SER A 146 -19.92 9.29 7.53
C SER A 146 -20.05 10.23 8.73
N VAL A 147 -19.61 9.80 9.93
CA VAL A 147 -19.54 10.68 11.11
C VAL A 147 -18.55 11.81 10.84
N GLY A 148 -19.01 13.07 10.89
CA GLY A 148 -18.20 14.24 10.59
C GLY A 148 -16.88 14.26 11.38
N GLY A 149 -15.75 14.33 10.67
CA GLY A 149 -14.41 14.35 11.26
C GLY A 149 -13.83 12.99 11.66
N ASN A 150 -14.57 11.87 11.55
CA ASN A 150 -14.02 10.54 11.82
C ASN A 150 -12.90 10.14 10.85
N GLY A 151 -12.86 10.71 9.64
CA GLY A 151 -11.76 10.55 8.70
C GLY A 151 -10.39 10.91 9.30
N TYR A 152 -10.30 12.01 10.07
CA TYR A 152 -9.05 12.40 10.73
C TYR A 152 -8.57 11.37 11.74
N PHE A 153 -9.49 10.81 12.53
CA PHE A 153 -9.16 9.78 13.52
C PHE A 153 -8.76 8.47 12.84
N LEU A 154 -9.36 8.12 11.71
CA LEU A 154 -8.92 6.98 10.92
C LEU A 154 -7.47 7.15 10.42
N TYR A 155 -7.13 8.32 9.89
CA TYR A 155 -5.75 8.61 9.47
C TYR A 155 -4.79 8.65 10.66
N LEU A 156 -5.14 9.25 11.79
CA LEU A 156 -4.35 9.19 13.03
C LEU A 156 -4.17 7.76 13.52
N MET A 157 -5.17 6.90 13.36
CA MET A 157 -5.07 5.48 13.70
C MET A 157 -3.91 4.81 12.94
N THR A 158 -3.64 5.19 11.68
CA THR A 158 -2.51 4.67 10.87
C THR A 158 -1.14 4.97 11.46
N PHE A 159 -1.00 5.93 12.38
CA PHE A 159 0.25 6.11 13.12
C PHE A 159 0.61 4.87 13.94
N SER A 160 -0.36 4.08 14.37
CA SER A 160 -0.06 2.81 15.04
C SER A 160 0.55 1.77 14.10
N MET A 161 0.16 1.77 12.82
CA MET A 161 0.80 0.92 11.81
C MET A 161 2.22 1.36 11.51
N TYR A 162 2.43 2.67 11.34
CA TYR A 162 3.78 3.21 11.08
C TYR A 162 4.69 3.08 12.30
N GLY A 163 4.15 3.28 13.51
CA GLY A 163 4.83 3.00 14.77
C GLY A 163 5.21 1.52 14.89
N LEU A 164 4.32 0.60 14.53
CA LEU A 164 4.61 -0.84 14.51
C LEU A 164 5.67 -1.20 13.46
N ALA A 165 5.60 -0.64 12.25
CA ALA A 165 6.62 -0.83 11.21
C ALA A 165 7.99 -0.33 11.69
N LEU A 166 8.04 0.83 12.33
CA LEU A 166 9.26 1.36 12.93
C LEU A 166 9.77 0.44 14.06
N TYR A 167 8.88 -0.05 14.92
CA TYR A 167 9.24 -0.98 15.99
C TYR A 167 9.72 -2.33 15.45
N ALA A 168 9.12 -2.84 14.37
CA ALA A 168 9.53 -4.06 13.70
C ALA A 168 10.98 -3.94 13.18
N THR A 169 11.31 -2.82 12.50
CA THR A 169 12.70 -2.59 12.07
C THR A 169 13.66 -2.51 13.25
N TYR A 170 13.28 -1.86 14.35
CA TYR A 170 14.08 -1.81 15.57
C TYR A 170 14.34 -3.21 16.17
N SER A 171 13.29 -4.01 16.37
CA SER A 171 13.37 -5.31 17.03
C SER A 171 14.11 -6.35 16.19
N PHE A 172 13.87 -6.40 14.88
CA PHE A 172 14.60 -7.31 13.99
C PHE A 172 16.08 -6.93 13.81
N SER A 173 16.44 -5.64 13.94
CA SER A 173 17.84 -5.20 13.90
C SER A 173 18.64 -5.54 15.16
N ARG A 174 17.97 -5.73 16.32
CA ARG A 174 18.66 -5.95 17.61
C ARG A 174 18.57 -7.37 18.15
N ASP A 175 17.79 -8.24 17.49
CA ASP A 175 17.45 -9.57 17.97
C ASP A 175 16.91 -9.61 19.42
N LYS A 176 16.19 -8.56 19.83
CA LYS A 176 15.60 -8.42 21.17
C LYS A 176 14.12 -8.04 21.07
N ASP A 177 13.36 -8.37 22.11
CA ASP A 177 11.95 -7.97 22.30
C ASP A 177 10.95 -8.45 21.21
N ARG A 178 11.23 -9.57 20.52
CA ARG A 178 10.33 -10.08 19.46
C ARG A 178 8.93 -10.46 19.97
N TRP A 179 8.83 -10.99 21.18
CA TRP A 179 7.52 -11.32 21.77
C TRP A 179 6.66 -10.05 21.98
N PHE A 180 7.26 -8.97 22.48
CA PHE A 180 6.57 -7.70 22.65
C PHE A 180 6.14 -7.08 21.31
N LEU A 181 6.95 -7.25 20.25
CA LEU A 181 6.55 -6.88 18.89
C LEU A 181 5.26 -7.61 18.46
N PHE A 182 5.17 -8.92 18.69
CA PHE A 182 3.96 -9.69 18.35
C PHE A 182 2.75 -9.31 19.22
N ALA A 183 2.97 -8.96 20.49
CA ALA A 183 1.90 -8.44 21.35
C ALA A 183 1.34 -7.11 20.82
N ILE A 184 2.21 -6.16 20.44
CA ILE A 184 1.77 -4.89 19.82
C ILE A 184 1.10 -5.16 18.47
N PHE A 185 1.66 -6.06 17.66
CA PHE A 185 1.05 -6.46 16.39
C PHE A 185 -0.38 -6.97 16.58
N ALA A 186 -0.62 -7.81 17.59
CA ALA A 186 -1.97 -8.30 17.88
C ALA A 186 -2.92 -7.17 18.26
N VAL A 187 -2.51 -6.26 19.15
CA VAL A 187 -3.34 -5.11 19.59
C VAL A 187 -3.64 -4.17 18.42
N VAL A 188 -2.62 -3.76 17.67
CA VAL A 188 -2.79 -2.87 16.51
C VAL A 188 -3.61 -3.56 15.43
N GLY A 189 -3.37 -4.85 15.18
CA GLY A 189 -4.12 -5.66 14.24
C GLY A 189 -5.61 -5.76 14.58
N LEU A 190 -5.95 -5.95 15.86
CA LEU A 190 -7.34 -5.99 16.33
C LEU A 190 -8.04 -4.65 16.14
N ILE A 191 -7.41 -3.55 16.57
CA ILE A 191 -7.97 -2.19 16.41
C ILE A 191 -8.16 -1.86 14.92
N MET A 192 -7.16 -2.15 14.10
CA MET A 192 -7.22 -1.93 12.66
C MET A 192 -8.31 -2.73 11.97
N THR A 193 -8.42 -4.01 12.32
CA THR A 193 -9.46 -4.89 11.77
C THR A 193 -10.85 -4.49 12.24
N GLY A 194 -10.95 -3.87 13.43
CA GLY A 194 -12.18 -3.28 13.97
C GLY A 194 -12.91 -2.33 13.02
N THR A 195 -12.16 -1.66 12.12
CA THR A 195 -12.72 -0.78 11.09
C THR A 195 -13.46 -1.51 9.96
N GLY A 196 -13.44 -2.84 9.92
CA GLY A 196 -13.98 -3.61 8.79
C GLY A 196 -13.04 -3.68 7.57
N SER A 197 -11.79 -3.20 7.69
CA SER A 197 -10.80 -3.19 6.61
C SER A 197 -9.72 -4.25 6.79
N ARG A 198 -9.72 -5.26 5.91
CA ARG A 198 -8.62 -6.26 5.81
C ARG A 198 -7.28 -5.69 5.39
N ARG A 199 -7.27 -4.53 4.72
CA ARG A 199 -6.06 -3.94 4.12
C ARG A 199 -5.00 -3.66 5.18
N TYR A 200 -5.42 -3.19 6.34
CA TYR A 200 -4.50 -2.83 7.41
C TYR A 200 -3.75 -4.05 7.96
N LEU A 201 -4.44 -5.15 8.26
CA LEU A 201 -3.80 -6.36 8.78
C LEU A 201 -2.78 -6.94 7.79
N LEU A 202 -3.10 -6.96 6.50
CA LEU A 202 -2.18 -7.41 5.46
C LEU A 202 -0.89 -6.59 5.41
N TRP A 203 -1.01 -5.26 5.52
CA TRP A 203 0.16 -4.39 5.56
C TRP A 203 0.98 -4.56 6.83
N LEU A 204 0.35 -4.78 7.98
CA LEU A 204 1.07 -5.12 9.21
C LEU A 204 1.89 -6.41 9.05
N CYS A 205 1.30 -7.45 8.43
CA CYS A 205 2.03 -8.68 8.11
C CYS A 205 3.20 -8.40 7.16
N LEU A 206 2.99 -7.60 6.10
CA LEU A 206 4.05 -7.22 5.16
C LEU A 206 5.17 -6.44 5.85
N TYR A 207 4.88 -5.55 6.81
CA TYR A 207 5.92 -4.85 7.57
C TYR A 207 6.81 -5.81 8.37
N LEU A 208 6.22 -6.84 8.99
CA LEU A 208 6.99 -7.87 9.69
C LEU A 208 7.85 -8.69 8.72
N LEU A 209 7.28 -9.10 7.57
CA LEU A 209 7.97 -9.90 6.57
C LEU A 209 9.13 -9.13 5.92
N ILE A 210 8.91 -7.87 5.52
CA ILE A 210 9.94 -7.01 4.93
C ILE A 210 11.04 -6.71 5.95
N SER A 211 10.68 -6.31 7.17
CA SER A 211 11.64 -6.05 8.24
C SER A 211 12.49 -7.29 8.52
N ARG A 212 11.88 -8.46 8.65
CA ARG A 212 12.61 -9.73 8.82
C ARG A 212 13.52 -10.01 7.64
N HIS A 213 13.02 -9.90 6.41
CA HIS A 213 13.74 -10.24 5.19
C HIS A 213 15.04 -9.45 5.05
N TYR A 214 15.01 -8.14 5.34
CA TYR A 214 16.17 -7.26 5.17
C TYR A 214 17.05 -7.12 6.42
N LEU A 215 16.51 -7.26 7.64
CA LEU A 215 17.25 -6.95 8.88
C LEU A 215 17.65 -8.17 9.71
N ALA A 216 16.97 -9.32 9.54
CA ALA A 216 17.23 -10.50 10.36
C ALA A 216 17.63 -11.70 9.51
N ALA A 217 16.72 -12.20 8.67
CA ALA A 217 16.97 -13.38 7.85
C ALA A 217 16.14 -13.31 6.57
N ARG A 218 16.82 -13.53 5.44
CA ARG A 218 16.18 -13.56 4.13
C ARG A 218 15.13 -14.65 4.07
N LEU A 219 13.92 -14.29 3.69
CA LEU A 219 12.85 -15.25 3.42
C LEU A 219 13.05 -15.87 2.05
N SER A 220 12.87 -17.18 1.95
CA SER A 220 12.91 -17.87 0.66
C SER A 220 11.69 -17.52 -0.18
N ASN A 221 11.83 -17.53 -1.51
CA ASN A 221 10.73 -17.25 -2.42
C ASN A 221 9.55 -18.22 -2.20
N LYS A 222 9.84 -19.50 -1.88
CA LYS A 222 8.82 -20.48 -1.53
C LYS A 222 7.95 -20.03 -0.35
N LEU A 223 8.57 -19.56 0.73
CA LEU A 223 7.83 -19.04 1.89
C LEU A 223 7.03 -17.78 1.53
N MET A 224 7.59 -16.90 0.70
CA MET A 224 6.88 -15.71 0.23
C MET A 224 5.63 -16.05 -0.60
N PHE A 225 5.71 -17.04 -1.49
CA PHE A 225 4.53 -17.53 -2.23
C PHE A 225 3.49 -18.17 -1.31
N ILE A 226 3.91 -18.91 -0.27
CA ILE A 226 2.99 -19.44 0.75
C ILE A 226 2.28 -18.30 1.47
N TYR A 227 3.01 -17.30 1.96
CA TYR A 227 2.40 -16.13 2.62
C TYR A 227 1.48 -15.34 1.68
N ALA A 228 1.84 -15.20 0.39
CA ALA A 228 0.98 -14.57 -0.60
C ALA A 228 -0.33 -15.35 -0.81
N GLY A 229 -0.25 -16.70 -0.90
CA GLY A 229 -1.43 -17.57 -0.98
C GLY A 229 -2.33 -17.48 0.26
N MET A 230 -1.73 -17.50 1.47
CA MET A 230 -2.46 -17.31 2.72
C MET A 230 -3.11 -15.92 2.80
N GLY A 231 -2.41 -14.87 2.38
CA GLY A 231 -2.95 -13.51 2.33
C GLY A 231 -4.13 -13.40 1.36
N LEU A 232 -4.04 -14.05 0.19
CA LEU A 232 -5.14 -14.08 -0.78
C LEU A 232 -6.35 -14.85 -0.24
N LEU A 233 -6.14 -16.01 0.41
CA LEU A 233 -7.19 -16.75 1.08
C LEU A 233 -7.86 -15.90 2.18
N PHE A 234 -7.05 -15.25 3.02
CA PHE A 234 -7.54 -14.36 4.08
C PHE A 234 -8.41 -13.23 3.51
N ILE A 235 -7.98 -12.58 2.41
CA ILE A 235 -8.75 -11.51 1.76
C ILE A 235 -10.17 -11.97 1.40
N ASN A 236 -10.30 -13.17 0.85
CA ASN A 236 -11.57 -13.71 0.37
C ASN A 236 -12.44 -14.21 1.53
N VAL A 237 -11.88 -14.97 2.48
CA VAL A 237 -12.61 -15.39 3.69
C VAL A 237 -13.09 -14.18 4.49
N PHE A 238 -12.26 -13.14 4.61
CA PHE A 238 -12.64 -11.90 5.28
C PHE A 238 -13.77 -11.17 4.55
N GLU A 239 -13.79 -11.20 3.20
CA GLU A 239 -14.90 -10.62 2.43
C GLU A 239 -16.21 -11.34 2.73
N MET A 240 -16.19 -12.68 2.74
CA MET A 240 -17.38 -13.49 3.05
C MET A 240 -17.90 -13.22 4.46
N PHE A 241 -16.99 -13.14 5.44
CA PHE A 241 -17.34 -12.76 6.80
C PHE A 241 -17.93 -11.34 6.91
N ARG A 242 -17.40 -10.42 6.10
CA ARG A 242 -17.82 -9.01 6.09
C ARG A 242 -19.19 -8.83 5.45
N ASN A 243 -19.45 -9.54 4.36
CA ASN A 243 -20.62 -9.39 3.49
C ASN A 243 -21.29 -10.76 3.23
N PRO A 244 -21.87 -11.43 4.24
CA PRO A 244 -22.40 -12.78 4.07
C PRO A 244 -23.60 -12.85 3.09
N ASP A 245 -24.35 -11.76 2.94
CA ASP A 245 -25.59 -11.73 2.15
C ASP A 245 -25.41 -11.28 0.70
N SER A 246 -24.16 -11.06 0.24
CA SER A 246 -23.89 -10.62 -1.13
C SER A 246 -23.77 -11.80 -2.10
N MET A 247 -24.28 -11.62 -3.32
CA MET A 247 -24.11 -12.59 -4.41
C MET A 247 -22.62 -12.84 -4.76
N THR A 248 -21.73 -11.90 -4.43
CA THR A 248 -20.30 -12.01 -4.71
C THR A 248 -19.53 -12.83 -3.66
N THR A 249 -20.20 -13.29 -2.61
CA THR A 249 -19.61 -13.92 -1.42
C THR A 249 -20.33 -15.20 -0.98
N VAL A 250 -21.24 -15.71 -1.81
CA VAL A 250 -22.01 -16.94 -1.55
C VAL A 250 -21.11 -18.15 -1.27
N ASP A 251 -19.98 -18.24 -1.96
CA ASP A 251 -18.97 -19.27 -1.76
C ASP A 251 -17.56 -18.74 -2.04
N LEU A 252 -16.56 -19.54 -1.65
CA LEU A 252 -15.16 -19.15 -1.78
C LEU A 252 -14.73 -19.00 -3.25
N ALA A 253 -15.16 -19.89 -4.14
CA ALA A 253 -14.80 -19.84 -5.56
C ALA A 253 -15.39 -18.61 -6.25
N THR A 254 -16.65 -18.27 -5.96
CA THR A 254 -17.29 -17.03 -6.42
C THR A 254 -16.54 -15.81 -5.90
N THR A 255 -16.16 -15.79 -4.62
CA THR A 255 -15.40 -14.67 -4.02
C THR A 255 -14.03 -14.49 -4.67
N PHE A 256 -13.30 -15.59 -4.90
CA PHE A 256 -12.01 -15.56 -5.61
C PHE A 256 -12.17 -15.03 -7.04
N THR A 257 -13.19 -15.49 -7.76
CA THR A 257 -13.38 -15.07 -9.14
C THR A 257 -13.77 -13.60 -9.22
N TYR A 258 -14.69 -13.15 -8.36
CA TYR A 258 -15.05 -11.75 -8.23
C TYR A 258 -13.84 -10.88 -7.90
N ARG A 259 -12.90 -11.36 -7.08
CA ARG A 259 -11.66 -10.63 -6.75
C ARG A 259 -10.84 -10.29 -7.99
N PHE A 260 -10.76 -11.20 -8.95
CA PHE A 260 -10.03 -10.99 -10.19
C PHE A 260 -10.78 -10.06 -11.15
N VAL A 261 -12.12 -10.12 -11.16
CA VAL A 261 -12.95 -9.31 -12.05
C VAL A 261 -13.11 -7.86 -11.54
N LEU A 262 -13.06 -7.64 -10.23
CA LEU A 262 -13.39 -6.34 -9.60
C LEU A 262 -12.64 -5.15 -10.22
N TYR A 263 -11.32 -5.19 -10.28
CA TYR A 263 -10.53 -4.05 -10.75
C TYR A 263 -10.69 -3.80 -12.25
N ILE A 264 -10.77 -4.86 -13.06
CA ILE A 264 -10.94 -4.70 -14.51
C ILE A 264 -12.35 -4.21 -14.87
N SER A 265 -13.37 -4.66 -14.15
CA SER A 265 -14.76 -4.18 -14.33
C SER A 265 -14.89 -2.71 -13.90
N ASN A 266 -14.29 -2.33 -12.78
CA ASN A 266 -14.26 -0.93 -12.35
C ASN A 266 -13.54 -0.04 -13.37
N LEU A 267 -12.40 -0.49 -13.89
CA LEU A 267 -11.68 0.24 -14.91
C LEU A 267 -12.50 0.37 -16.20
N GLU A 268 -13.21 -0.68 -16.63
CA GLU A 268 -14.09 -0.62 -17.81
C GLU A 268 -15.17 0.45 -17.65
N LYS A 269 -15.89 0.47 -16.54
CA LYS A 269 -16.93 1.47 -16.29
C LYS A 269 -16.38 2.89 -16.28
N VAL A 270 -15.23 3.08 -15.64
CA VAL A 270 -14.55 4.39 -15.60
C VAL A 270 -14.13 4.82 -17.00
N ILE A 271 -13.44 3.97 -17.76
CA ILE A 271 -12.98 4.34 -19.11
C ILE A 271 -14.18 4.61 -20.03
N THR A 272 -15.23 3.80 -19.99
CA THR A 272 -16.45 4.00 -20.78
C THR A 272 -17.08 5.36 -20.49
N ALA A 273 -17.18 5.76 -19.21
CA ALA A 273 -17.72 7.06 -18.83
C ALA A 273 -16.86 8.25 -19.30
N PHE A 274 -15.53 8.12 -19.34
CA PHE A 274 -14.64 9.21 -19.75
C PHE A 274 -14.42 9.28 -21.26
N VAL A 275 -14.52 8.15 -21.96
CA VAL A 275 -14.56 8.15 -23.43
C VAL A 275 -15.81 8.88 -23.92
N SER A 276 -16.96 8.67 -23.27
CA SER A 276 -18.21 9.37 -23.64
C SER A 276 -18.22 10.85 -23.23
N LYS A 277 -17.58 11.21 -22.11
CA LYS A 277 -17.47 12.60 -21.64
C LYS A 277 -16.65 13.51 -22.56
N GLY A 278 -15.65 12.97 -23.26
CA GLY A 278 -14.82 13.70 -24.24
C GLY A 278 -13.82 14.72 -23.67
N ASN A 279 -13.87 15.02 -22.36
CA ASN A 279 -12.97 15.97 -21.69
C ASN A 279 -12.10 15.30 -20.62
N LEU A 280 -10.85 15.75 -20.52
CA LEU A 280 -9.89 15.31 -19.51
C LEU A 280 -9.91 16.25 -18.28
N GLU A 281 -9.44 15.74 -17.15
CA GLU A 281 -9.42 16.49 -15.87
C GLU A 281 -8.10 17.25 -15.60
N TYR A 282 -7.06 17.01 -16.41
CA TYR A 282 -5.79 17.74 -16.38
C TYR A 282 -5.09 17.85 -15.01
N GLY A 283 -5.27 16.86 -14.13
CA GLY A 283 -4.65 16.79 -12.81
C GLY A 283 -5.51 17.32 -11.66
N SER A 284 -6.72 17.85 -11.94
CA SER A 284 -7.62 18.38 -10.90
C SER A 284 -7.95 17.31 -9.84
N THR A 285 -8.06 16.05 -10.26
CA THR A 285 -8.43 14.94 -9.39
C THR A 285 -7.36 14.60 -8.35
N PHE A 286 -6.09 14.99 -8.57
CA PHE A 286 -5.01 14.78 -7.60
C PHE A 286 -5.21 15.54 -6.29
N PHE A 287 -6.07 16.57 -6.29
CA PHE A 287 -6.33 17.41 -5.14
C PHE A 287 -7.67 17.12 -4.47
N MET A 288 -8.56 16.33 -5.08
CA MET A 288 -9.91 16.09 -4.55
C MET A 288 -9.87 15.52 -3.14
N ASP A 289 -9.13 14.43 -2.92
CA ASP A 289 -9.05 13.84 -1.58
C ASP A 289 -8.34 14.77 -0.58
N ILE A 290 -7.36 15.58 -1.03
CA ILE A 290 -6.69 16.56 -0.15
C ILE A 290 -7.72 17.58 0.36
N ILE A 291 -8.62 18.03 -0.51
CA ILE A 291 -9.68 18.99 -0.17
C ILE A 291 -10.67 18.39 0.84
N THR A 292 -10.83 17.07 0.92
CA THR A 292 -11.67 16.43 1.96
C THR A 292 -11.17 16.64 3.39
N ALA A 293 -9.94 17.12 3.57
CA ALA A 293 -9.42 17.56 4.87
C ALA A 293 -9.90 18.98 5.27
N LEU A 294 -10.72 19.64 4.44
CA LEU A 294 -11.36 20.91 4.80
C LEU A 294 -12.71 20.65 5.47
N PRO A 295 -13.20 21.60 6.31
CA PRO A 295 -14.53 21.51 6.90
C PRO A 295 -15.64 21.40 5.84
N GLY A 296 -16.70 20.65 6.17
CA GLY A 296 -17.86 20.44 5.30
C GLY A 296 -17.86 19.09 4.57
N LYS A 297 -18.96 18.79 3.87
CA LYS A 297 -19.06 17.59 3.04
C LYS A 297 -18.42 17.89 1.69
N GLN A 298 -17.20 17.39 1.50
CA GLN A 298 -16.50 17.42 0.22
C GLN A 298 -16.61 16.05 -0.44
N LEU A 299 -16.64 16.04 -1.77
CA LEU A 299 -16.70 14.81 -2.55
C LEU A 299 -15.28 14.26 -2.74
N ASP A 300 -15.01 13.06 -2.23
CA ASP A 300 -13.75 12.37 -2.50
C ASP A 300 -13.73 11.82 -3.94
N TYR A 301 -12.54 11.55 -4.45
CA TYR A 301 -12.31 11.12 -5.82
C TYR A 301 -13.06 9.83 -6.17
N GLN A 302 -13.12 8.85 -5.26
CA GLN A 302 -13.75 7.56 -5.57
C GLN A 302 -15.28 7.63 -5.48
N SER A 303 -15.83 8.47 -4.60
CA SER A 303 -17.25 8.81 -4.58
C SER A 303 -17.64 9.60 -5.84
N TRP A 304 -16.81 10.55 -6.27
CA TRP A 304 -17.03 11.28 -7.52
C TRP A 304 -17.06 10.37 -8.74
N LEU A 305 -16.14 9.40 -8.83
CA LEU A 305 -16.18 8.41 -9.90
C LEU A 305 -17.46 7.58 -9.90
N LYS A 306 -18.03 7.31 -8.73
CA LYS A 306 -19.30 6.59 -8.60
C LYS A 306 -20.47 7.41 -9.15
N GLU A 307 -20.49 8.71 -8.91
CA GLU A 307 -21.47 9.63 -9.49
C GLU A 307 -21.31 9.73 -11.02
N VAL A 308 -20.08 9.90 -11.52
CA VAL A 308 -19.79 10.01 -12.96
C VAL A 308 -20.13 8.72 -13.73
N THR A 309 -19.96 7.55 -13.10
CA THR A 309 -20.28 6.25 -13.71
C THR A 309 -21.73 5.82 -13.47
N ASN A 310 -22.54 6.63 -12.77
CA ASN A 310 -23.93 6.34 -12.42
C ASN A 310 -24.13 4.95 -11.78
N LEU A 311 -23.23 4.58 -10.85
CA LEU A 311 -23.29 3.28 -10.17
C LEU A 311 -23.88 3.38 -8.76
N GLU A 312 -24.93 2.59 -8.53
CA GLU A 312 -25.54 2.44 -7.21
C GLU A 312 -25.12 1.10 -6.59
N PHE A 313 -24.32 1.14 -5.52
CA PHE A 313 -23.98 -0.05 -4.71
C PHE A 313 -23.55 0.34 -3.30
N GLU A 314 -23.63 -0.58 -2.35
CA GLU A 314 -23.12 -0.39 -0.99
C GLU A 314 -21.59 -0.35 -1.00
N GLY A 315 -21.01 0.82 -0.75
CA GLY A 315 -19.57 1.02 -0.79
C GLY A 315 -19.17 2.48 -0.98
N PHE A 316 -17.93 2.78 -0.58
CA PHE A 316 -17.41 4.17 -0.50
C PHE A 316 -17.00 4.74 -1.87
N GLY A 317 -16.67 3.90 -2.86
CA GLY A 317 -16.32 4.41 -4.19
C GLY A 317 -15.68 3.36 -5.10
N ILE A 318 -15.28 3.80 -6.29
CA ILE A 318 -14.74 2.93 -7.34
C ILE A 318 -13.25 3.20 -7.53
N PRO A 319 -12.37 2.22 -7.28
CA PRO A 319 -10.95 2.38 -7.56
C PRO A 319 -10.66 2.23 -9.07
N PRO A 320 -10.15 3.26 -9.77
CA PRO A 320 -9.92 3.22 -11.22
C PRO A 320 -8.57 2.60 -11.62
N THR A 321 -7.76 2.12 -10.67
CA THR A 321 -6.34 1.75 -10.88
C THR A 321 -5.43 2.94 -11.27
N LEU A 322 -4.11 2.72 -11.27
CA LEU A 322 -3.15 3.73 -11.75
C LEU A 322 -3.44 4.14 -13.20
N MET A 323 -3.79 3.17 -14.05
CA MET A 323 -4.01 3.43 -15.47
C MET A 323 -5.28 4.25 -15.72
N GLY A 324 -6.38 3.94 -15.02
CA GLY A 324 -7.62 4.70 -15.16
C GLY A 324 -7.48 6.13 -14.66
N ASP A 325 -6.81 6.34 -13.52
CA ASP A 325 -6.57 7.69 -13.00
C ASP A 325 -5.70 8.54 -13.93
N LEU A 326 -4.62 7.97 -14.47
CA LEU A 326 -3.78 8.67 -15.45
C LEU A 326 -4.53 8.96 -16.76
N TYR A 327 -5.42 8.05 -17.19
CA TYR A 327 -6.26 8.25 -18.37
C TYR A 327 -7.26 9.39 -18.17
N ILE A 328 -7.95 9.43 -17.02
CA ILE A 328 -8.91 10.50 -16.68
C ILE A 328 -8.25 11.88 -16.79
N ASN A 329 -7.00 11.99 -16.32
CA ASN A 329 -6.31 13.28 -16.26
C ASN A 329 -5.64 13.67 -17.57
N PHE A 330 -5.00 12.73 -18.28
CA PHE A 330 -4.11 13.06 -19.40
C PHE A 330 -4.20 12.07 -20.57
N GLY A 331 -5.25 11.25 -20.63
CA GLY A 331 -5.47 10.24 -21.66
C GLY A 331 -4.31 9.23 -21.79
N TYR A 332 -4.02 8.79 -23.02
CA TYR A 332 -2.92 7.86 -23.28
C TYR A 332 -1.55 8.41 -22.92
N ALA A 333 -1.32 9.71 -23.11
CA ALA A 333 -0.05 10.34 -22.73
C ALA A 333 0.19 10.23 -21.21
N GLY A 334 -0.87 10.39 -20.41
CA GLY A 334 -0.87 10.14 -18.98
C GLY A 334 -0.40 8.75 -18.63
N ILE A 335 -0.97 7.73 -19.27
CA ILE A 335 -0.60 6.33 -19.02
C ILE A 335 0.87 6.12 -19.35
N VAL A 336 1.33 6.53 -20.53
CA VAL A 336 2.72 6.31 -20.97
C VAL A 336 3.71 6.98 -20.01
N ILE A 337 3.56 8.29 -19.80
CA ILE A 337 4.52 9.07 -19.01
C ILE A 337 4.39 8.71 -17.53
N GLY A 338 3.17 8.68 -17.00
CA GLY A 338 2.89 8.41 -15.59
C GLY A 338 3.32 7.02 -15.15
N CYS A 339 3.11 5.99 -15.97
CA CYS A 339 3.56 4.63 -15.66
C CYS A 339 5.09 4.50 -15.71
N VAL A 340 5.77 5.13 -16.69
CA VAL A 340 7.24 5.17 -16.71
C VAL A 340 7.78 5.85 -15.45
N LEU A 341 7.25 7.01 -15.08
CA LEU A 341 7.68 7.74 -13.89
C LEU A 341 7.43 6.92 -12.62
N PHE A 342 6.25 6.30 -12.48
CA PHE A 342 5.93 5.44 -11.36
C PHE A 342 6.94 4.30 -11.21
N GLY A 343 7.20 3.54 -12.28
CA GLY A 343 8.19 2.47 -12.26
C GLY A 343 9.58 2.99 -11.90
N TYR A 344 10.01 4.08 -12.56
CA TYR A 344 11.31 4.69 -12.34
C TYR A 344 11.53 5.10 -10.89
N PHE A 345 10.60 5.84 -10.28
CA PHE A 345 10.75 6.35 -8.92
C PHE A 345 10.70 5.24 -7.87
N VAL A 346 9.82 4.25 -8.02
CA VAL A 346 9.76 3.13 -7.06
C VAL A 346 11.03 2.29 -7.11
N ARG A 347 11.57 2.01 -8.31
CA ARG A 347 12.86 1.32 -8.44
C ARG A 347 14.02 2.16 -7.91
N LYS A 348 14.04 3.47 -8.15
CA LYS A 348 15.04 4.36 -7.54
C LYS A 348 14.96 4.35 -6.01
N ALA A 349 13.77 4.30 -5.43
CA ALA A 349 13.60 4.17 -3.98
C ALA A 349 14.22 2.87 -3.47
N TYR A 350 13.99 1.73 -4.14
CA TYR A 350 14.66 0.46 -3.82
C TYR A 350 16.18 0.57 -3.92
N ASN A 351 16.70 1.09 -5.05
CA ASN A 351 18.15 1.22 -5.25
C ASN A 351 18.80 2.09 -4.17
N ARG A 352 18.15 3.20 -3.80
CA ARG A 352 18.64 4.10 -2.74
C ARG A 352 18.54 3.47 -1.36
N CYS A 353 17.38 2.92 -1.00
CA CYS A 353 17.06 2.53 0.37
C CYS A 353 17.43 1.10 0.74
N ILE A 354 17.62 0.23 -0.25
CA ILE A 354 17.95 -1.17 -0.03
C ILE A 354 19.36 -1.44 -0.53
N LEU A 355 19.68 -1.11 -1.79
CA LEU A 355 20.98 -1.45 -2.37
C LEU A 355 22.13 -0.53 -1.93
N THR A 356 21.87 0.76 -1.73
CA THR A 356 22.94 1.74 -1.41
C THR A 356 23.01 2.04 0.08
N HIS A 357 21.86 2.28 0.70
CA HIS A 357 21.77 2.62 2.11
C HIS A 357 20.91 1.59 2.82
N SER A 358 21.45 0.45 3.22
CA SER A 358 20.67 -0.61 3.88
C SER A 358 20.38 -0.36 5.37
N GLY A 359 20.34 0.90 5.82
CA GLY A 359 20.09 1.23 7.23
C GLY A 359 18.62 1.00 7.65
N PHE A 360 18.38 0.84 8.97
CA PHE A 360 17.03 0.63 9.51
C PHE A 360 16.00 1.65 8.98
N TYR A 361 16.36 2.95 8.95
CA TYR A 361 15.49 4.03 8.53
C TYR A 361 15.17 3.95 7.04
N HIS A 362 16.13 3.49 6.23
CA HIS A 362 15.95 3.35 4.79
C HIS A 362 15.05 2.16 4.47
N ILE A 363 15.23 1.03 5.17
CA ILE A 363 14.32 -0.12 5.05
C ILE A 363 12.90 0.26 5.51
N PHE A 364 12.79 1.01 6.62
CA PHE A 364 11.53 1.58 7.06
C PHE A 364 10.87 2.47 6.00
N LEU A 365 11.62 3.42 5.44
CA LEU A 365 11.13 4.29 4.38
C LEU A 365 10.71 3.51 3.14
N TYR A 366 11.49 2.51 2.73
CA TYR A 366 11.17 1.65 1.60
C TYR A 366 9.87 0.88 1.81
N MET A 367 9.61 0.35 3.01
CA MET A 367 8.34 -0.32 3.33
C MET A 367 7.13 0.60 3.11
N LEU A 368 7.22 1.85 3.55
CA LEU A 368 6.13 2.83 3.40
C LEU A 368 5.94 3.24 1.93
N ILE A 369 7.04 3.41 1.18
CA ILE A 369 6.97 3.66 -0.27
C ILE A 369 6.32 2.48 -0.99
N LEU A 370 6.68 1.24 -0.64
CA LEU A 370 6.11 0.05 -1.25
C LEU A 370 4.62 -0.11 -0.92
N GLU A 371 4.20 0.26 0.30
CA GLU A 371 2.79 0.36 0.68
C GLU A 371 2.03 1.31 -0.24
N VAL A 372 2.48 2.56 -0.34
CA VAL A 372 1.83 3.58 -1.16
C VAL A 372 1.82 3.15 -2.63
N ALA A 373 2.94 2.66 -3.15
CA ALA A 373 3.05 2.21 -4.54
C ALA A 373 2.04 1.10 -4.88
N SER A 374 1.84 0.15 -3.98
CA SER A 374 0.85 -0.93 -4.16
C SER A 374 -0.58 -0.41 -4.18
N LYS A 375 -0.90 0.56 -3.29
CA LYS A 375 -2.22 1.20 -3.29
C LYS A 375 -2.44 2.03 -4.56
N VAL A 376 -1.42 2.71 -5.06
CA VAL A 376 -1.48 3.48 -6.31
C VAL A 376 -1.82 2.59 -7.51
N ILE A 377 -1.22 1.40 -7.62
CA ILE A 377 -1.54 0.44 -8.70
C ILE A 377 -3.04 0.13 -8.74
N THR A 378 -3.65 -0.11 -7.57
CA THR A 378 -5.05 -0.54 -7.49
C THR A 378 -6.05 0.60 -7.44
N SER A 379 -5.69 1.76 -6.89
CA SER A 379 -6.63 2.85 -6.60
C SER A 379 -6.33 4.17 -7.32
N GLY A 380 -5.19 4.32 -8.00
CA GLY A 380 -4.78 5.59 -8.61
C GLY A 380 -3.94 6.47 -7.67
N ILE A 381 -3.33 7.51 -8.23
CA ILE A 381 -2.58 8.55 -7.51
C ILE A 381 -3.57 9.47 -6.77
N SER A 382 -4.65 9.87 -7.43
CA SER A 382 -5.70 10.74 -6.88
C SER A 382 -6.25 10.22 -5.56
N ALA A 383 -6.67 8.94 -5.53
CA ALA A 383 -7.19 8.27 -4.34
C ALA A 383 -6.15 8.09 -3.21
N GLN A 384 -4.87 8.26 -3.52
CA GLN A 384 -3.77 8.07 -2.57
C GLN A 384 -3.08 9.38 -2.20
N SER A 385 -3.55 10.52 -2.73
CA SER A 385 -2.96 11.85 -2.51
C SER A 385 -2.90 12.20 -1.01
N VAL A 386 -3.98 11.98 -0.25
CA VAL A 386 -3.98 12.16 1.21
C VAL A 386 -3.04 11.20 1.90
N SER A 387 -3.00 9.93 1.48
CA SER A 387 -2.07 8.95 2.07
C SER A 387 -0.59 9.34 1.83
N MET A 388 -0.27 9.92 0.68
CA MET A 388 1.07 10.45 0.38
C MET A 388 1.40 11.67 1.24
N LEU A 389 0.49 12.63 1.34
CA LEU A 389 0.67 13.80 2.22
C LEU A 389 0.82 13.37 3.69
N TRP A 390 0.00 12.42 4.12
CA TRP A 390 0.02 11.87 5.47
C TRP A 390 1.34 11.19 5.80
N LEU A 391 1.92 10.46 4.84
CA LEU A 391 3.25 9.88 4.98
C LEU A 391 4.33 10.97 5.18
N VAL A 392 4.26 12.07 4.41
CA VAL A 392 5.20 13.20 4.57
C VAL A 392 5.06 13.83 5.96
N ILE A 393 3.83 14.06 6.42
CA ILE A 393 3.55 14.59 7.76
C ILE A 393 4.13 13.65 8.83
N PHE A 394 3.87 12.34 8.72
CA PHE A 394 4.42 11.35 9.65
C PHE A 394 5.96 11.39 9.69
N LEU A 395 6.63 11.45 8.53
CA LEU A 395 8.09 11.52 8.46
C LEU A 395 8.64 12.82 9.07
N ALA A 396 7.94 13.94 8.90
CA ALA A 396 8.28 15.21 9.55
C ALA A 396 8.14 15.10 11.08
N LEU A 397 7.04 14.55 11.58
CA LEU A 397 6.82 14.30 13.01
C LEU A 397 7.85 13.35 13.60
N LEU A 398 8.25 12.31 12.85
CA LEU A 398 9.31 11.38 13.27
C LEU A 398 10.65 12.10 13.45
N ARG A 399 11.01 13.02 12.55
CA ARG A 399 12.22 13.85 12.68
C ARG A 399 12.16 14.74 13.92
N VAL A 400 11.01 15.38 14.18
CA VAL A 400 10.80 16.20 15.38
C VAL A 400 10.92 15.34 16.64
N ALA A 401 10.29 14.16 16.66
CA ALA A 401 10.38 13.22 17.79
C ALA A 401 11.85 12.86 18.09
N PHE A 402 12.66 12.57 17.06
CA PHE A 402 14.07 12.30 17.23
C PHE A 402 14.84 13.49 17.82
N ALA A 403 14.54 14.73 17.40
CA ALA A 403 15.16 15.94 17.96
C ALA A 403 14.80 16.12 19.45
N VAL A 404 13.52 15.98 19.81
CA VAL A 404 13.03 16.10 21.20
C VAL A 404 13.68 15.06 22.11
N PHE A 405 13.76 13.81 21.65
CA PHE A 405 14.41 12.77 22.44
C PHE A 405 15.94 12.94 22.50
N ALA A 406 16.57 13.62 21.55
CA ALA A 406 18.00 13.94 21.56
C ALA A 406 18.38 15.01 22.58
N ALA A 407 17.56 16.05 22.74
CA ALA A 407 17.82 17.16 23.66
C ALA A 407 17.97 16.71 25.14
N LYS A 408 17.32 15.62 25.54
CA LYS A 408 17.35 15.12 26.93
C LYS A 408 18.71 14.54 27.39
N LYS A 409 19.69 14.33 26.51
CA LYS A 409 20.98 13.68 26.89
C LYS A 409 22.16 14.64 27.04
N ASN A 410 22.02 15.92 26.69
CA ASN A 410 23.06 16.95 26.89
C ASN A 410 22.97 17.63 28.26
N LYS A 411 22.71 16.88 29.34
CA LYS A 411 23.18 17.32 30.65
C LYS A 411 24.67 17.03 30.69
N LEU A 412 25.46 18.00 30.21
CA LEU A 412 26.91 18.08 30.44
C LEU A 412 27.14 17.87 31.93
N ILE A 413 27.69 16.72 32.29
CA ILE A 413 28.32 16.55 33.59
C ILE A 413 29.56 17.44 33.52
N ARG A 414 29.45 18.67 34.03
CA ARG A 414 30.62 19.47 34.39
C ARG A 414 31.28 18.72 35.54
N ILE A 415 32.28 17.92 35.23
CA ILE A 415 33.22 17.45 36.23
C ILE A 415 34.05 18.70 36.57
N ASN A 416 33.76 19.34 37.72
CA ASN A 416 34.70 20.28 38.31
C ASN A 416 35.92 19.45 38.72
N LEU A 417 36.98 19.52 37.92
CA LEU A 417 38.31 19.19 38.38
C LEU A 417 38.79 20.38 39.21
N GLU A 418 38.32 20.46 40.46
CA GLU A 418 39.01 21.27 41.46
C GLU A 418 40.27 20.51 41.87
N ASN A 419 41.41 21.17 41.65
CA ASN A 419 42.76 20.65 41.81
C ASN A 419 42.99 20.12 43.24
N PRO A 420 43.67 18.99 43.42
CA PRO A 420 44.27 18.66 44.70
C PRO A 420 45.49 19.58 44.91
N SER A 421 45.39 20.47 45.90
CA SER A 421 46.53 21.15 46.52
C SER A 421 46.83 20.53 47.86
#